data_AF-C5LJH1-F1
#
_entry.id   AF-C5LJH1-F1
#
_cell.length_a   1.000
_cell.length_b   1.000
_cell.length_c   1.000
_cell.angle_alpha   90.00
_cell.angle_beta   90.00
_cell.angle_gamma   90.00
#
_symmetry.space_group_name_H-M   'P 1'
#
loop_
_entity.id
_entity.type
_entity.pdbx_description
1 polymer ?
#
loop_
_entity_poly.entity_id
_entity_poly.type
_entity_poly.pdbx_seq_one_letter_code
_entity_poly.pdbx_strand_id
1 'polypeptide(L)'
;MYMGLKGKVYDVTKSPMLGVPGEHYAKIWAGKDCTVSMCLLSLKAEDANRTDWDAIQKEKPQYRKTLLSWVKHFHDKYPVVGYVEEYITDGRDLEAEDKQDWIEIEEIEKAKAAEKAAILEKNRKEAAAKKTAAK
;
A
#
# COMPACT_ATOMS: atom_id res chain seq x y z
N MET A 1 2.40 2.96 -18.86
CA MET A 1 1.26 3.20 -17.95
C MET A 1 1.79 3.72 -16.64
N TYR A 2 1.26 4.85 -16.19
CA TYR A 2 1.70 5.53 -14.97
C TYR A 2 0.54 5.70 -14.01
N MET A 3 0.83 5.65 -12.70
CA MET A 3 -0.16 5.92 -11.66
C MET A 3 0.48 6.71 -10.52
N GLY A 4 -0.29 7.62 -9.93
CA GLY A 4 0.09 8.35 -8.73
C GLY A 4 -0.25 7.56 -7.47
N LEU A 5 0.68 7.50 -6.53
CA LEU A 5 0.44 6.98 -5.19
C LEU A 5 1.25 7.80 -4.19
N LYS A 6 0.51 8.51 -3.32
CA LYS A 6 1.02 9.45 -2.32
C LYS A 6 2.02 10.46 -2.92
N GLY A 7 1.61 11.11 -4.00
CA GLY A 7 2.42 12.12 -4.67
C GLY A 7 3.59 11.57 -5.51
N LYS A 8 3.87 10.27 -5.49
CA LYS A 8 4.88 9.63 -6.36
C LYS A 8 4.22 8.98 -7.58
N VAL A 9 4.87 9.09 -8.74
CA VAL A 9 4.41 8.47 -9.98
C VAL A 9 5.18 7.17 -10.24
N TYR A 10 4.46 6.06 -10.35
CA TYR A 10 5.03 4.73 -10.59
C TYR A 10 4.80 4.28 -12.03
N ASP A 11 5.81 3.69 -12.67
CA ASP A 11 5.65 3.01 -13.96
C ASP A 11 5.17 1.57 -13.76
N VAL A 12 3.88 1.35 -14.04
CA VAL A 12 3.21 0.06 -13.88
C VAL A 12 3.00 -0.66 -15.22
N THR A 13 3.69 -0.23 -16.28
CA THR A 13 3.56 -0.83 -17.63
C THR A 13 3.81 -2.35 -17.63
N LYS A 14 4.71 -2.84 -16.78
CA LYS A 14 5.05 -4.28 -16.68
C LYS A 14 4.00 -5.11 -15.96
N SER A 15 2.99 -4.48 -15.35
CA SER A 15 1.94 -5.19 -14.62
C SER A 15 0.91 -5.77 -15.59
N PRO A 16 0.56 -7.06 -15.53
CA PRO A 16 -0.51 -7.60 -16.36
C PRO A 16 -1.90 -7.00 -16.01
N MET A 17 -2.11 -6.59 -14.76
CA MET A 17 -3.41 -6.07 -14.28
C MET A 17 -3.54 -4.54 -14.38
N LEU A 18 -2.40 -3.83 -14.46
CA LEU A 18 -2.35 -2.36 -14.44
C LEU A 18 -1.71 -1.78 -15.70
N GLY A 19 -0.90 -2.56 -16.41
CA GLY A 19 -0.12 -2.10 -17.56
C GLY A 19 -0.91 -2.04 -18.87
N VAL A 20 -2.04 -2.75 -18.95
CA VAL A 20 -2.91 -2.80 -20.14
C VAL A 20 -4.02 -1.75 -20.02
N PRO A 21 -4.02 -0.68 -20.83
CA PRO A 21 -5.06 0.35 -20.77
C PRO A 21 -6.47 -0.22 -21.01
N GLY A 22 -7.45 0.23 -20.23
CA GLY A 22 -8.86 -0.14 -20.43
C GLY A 22 -9.27 -1.51 -19.84
N GLU A 23 -8.32 -2.32 -19.36
CA GLU A 23 -8.59 -3.60 -18.73
C GLU A 23 -8.42 -3.55 -17.21
N HIS A 24 -9.02 -4.52 -16.52
CA HIS A 24 -8.86 -4.77 -15.09
C HIS A 24 -8.91 -3.49 -14.22
N TYR A 25 -7.84 -3.24 -13.46
CA TYR A 25 -7.69 -2.08 -12.59
C TYR A 25 -7.22 -0.83 -13.35
N ALA A 26 -6.54 -1.01 -14.49
CA ALA A 26 -6.11 0.10 -15.34
C ALA A 26 -7.30 0.91 -15.85
N LYS A 27 -8.47 0.31 -16.07
CA LYS A 27 -9.70 1.05 -16.43
C LYS A 27 -10.03 2.18 -15.44
N ILE A 28 -9.67 2.00 -14.18
CA ILE A 28 -10.04 2.92 -13.10
C ILE A 28 -8.88 3.85 -12.76
N TRP A 29 -7.65 3.31 -12.64
CA TRP A 29 -6.50 4.02 -12.09
C TRP A 29 -5.45 4.46 -13.13
N ALA A 30 -5.56 4.05 -14.39
CA ALA A 30 -4.62 4.45 -15.43
C ALA A 30 -4.48 5.98 -15.52
N GLY A 31 -3.27 6.49 -15.33
CA GLY A 31 -2.96 7.92 -15.43
C GLY A 31 -3.56 8.77 -14.32
N LYS A 32 -4.04 8.18 -13.23
CA LYS A 32 -4.66 8.89 -12.11
C LYS A 32 -3.91 8.66 -10.81
N ASP A 33 -4.17 9.50 -9.83
CA ASP A 33 -3.75 9.25 -8.45
C ASP A 33 -4.69 8.22 -7.79
N CYS A 34 -4.15 7.08 -7.35
CA CYS A 34 -4.91 6.02 -6.70
C CYS A 34 -4.78 6.01 -5.17
N THR A 35 -4.27 7.08 -4.54
CA THR A 35 -4.03 7.16 -3.09
C THR A 35 -5.28 6.89 -2.28
N VAL A 36 -6.40 7.57 -2.58
CA VAL A 36 -7.68 7.34 -1.88
C VAL A 36 -8.25 5.96 -2.19
N SER A 37 -8.18 5.51 -3.44
CA SER A 37 -8.60 4.16 -3.84
C SER A 37 -7.87 3.07 -3.03
N MET A 38 -6.55 3.21 -2.84
CA MET A 38 -5.74 2.28 -2.03
C MET A 38 -6.03 2.40 -0.53
N CYS A 39 -6.23 3.61 -0.04
CA CYS A 39 -6.61 3.88 1.35
C CYS A 39 -7.93 3.18 1.72
N LEU A 40 -8.94 3.29 0.86
CA LEU A 40 -10.27 2.71 1.07
C LEU A 40 -10.43 1.27 0.56
N LEU A 41 -9.43 0.72 -0.13
CA LEU A 41 -9.54 -0.54 -0.91
C LEU A 41 -10.71 -0.50 -1.90
N SER A 42 -10.95 0.66 -2.50
CA SER A 42 -12.08 0.90 -3.37
C SER A 42 -11.74 0.68 -4.84
N LEU A 43 -12.61 -0.01 -5.55
CA LEU A 43 -12.56 -0.21 -7.02
C LEU A 43 -13.55 0.72 -7.74
N LYS A 44 -13.96 1.80 -7.08
CA LYS A 44 -14.89 2.78 -7.61
C LYS A 44 -14.15 3.86 -8.39
N ALA A 45 -14.71 4.28 -9.52
CA ALA A 45 -14.09 5.29 -10.37
C ALA A 45 -14.08 6.68 -9.73
N GLU A 46 -15.03 6.92 -8.83
CA GLU A 46 -15.17 8.16 -8.06
C GLU A 46 -14.05 8.30 -7.01
N ASP A 47 -13.43 7.19 -6.60
CA ASP A 47 -12.34 7.19 -5.62
C ASP A 47 -10.95 7.34 -6.26
N ALA A 48 -10.89 7.40 -7.59
CA ALA A 48 -9.68 7.67 -8.34
C ALA A 48 -9.49 9.19 -8.51
N ASN A 49 -8.24 9.64 -8.44
CA ASN A 49 -7.83 11.03 -8.55
C ASN A 49 -8.32 11.95 -7.42
N ARG A 50 -8.55 11.38 -6.24
CA ARG A 50 -8.91 12.13 -5.03
C ARG A 50 -7.68 12.36 -4.15
N THR A 51 -7.62 13.54 -3.54
CA THR A 51 -6.51 14.00 -2.68
C THR A 51 -6.89 14.11 -1.20
N ASP A 52 -8.15 13.83 -0.83
CA ASP A 52 -8.66 13.98 0.54
C ASP A 52 -8.35 12.78 1.47
N TRP A 53 -7.32 12.00 1.12
CA TRP A 53 -6.89 10.83 1.91
C TRP A 53 -6.48 11.20 3.34
N ASP A 54 -5.96 12.41 3.56
CA ASP A 54 -5.62 12.94 4.90
C ASP A 54 -6.84 13.02 5.82
N ALA A 55 -7.97 13.50 5.29
CA ALA A 55 -9.22 13.60 6.07
C ALA A 55 -9.75 12.22 6.42
N ILE A 56 -9.70 11.29 5.46
CA ILE A 56 -10.10 9.88 5.65
C ILE A 56 -9.25 9.21 6.73
N GLN A 57 -7.94 9.44 6.74
CA GLN A 57 -7.04 8.84 7.73
C GLN A 57 -7.24 9.43 9.13
N LYS A 58 -7.56 10.73 9.23
CA LYS A 58 -7.91 11.37 10.50
C LYS A 58 -9.17 10.77 11.11
N GLU A 59 -10.18 10.47 10.29
CA GLU A 59 -11.40 9.81 10.76
C GLU A 59 -11.17 8.33 11.05
N LYS A 60 -10.40 7.64 10.21
CA LYS A 60 -10.21 6.18 10.27
C LYS A 60 -8.72 5.80 10.15
N PRO A 61 -7.98 5.83 11.26
CA PRO A 61 -6.54 5.54 11.30
C PRO A 61 -6.15 4.16 10.77
N GLN A 62 -7.07 3.18 10.80
CA GLN A 62 -6.82 1.84 10.28
C GLN A 62 -6.50 1.82 8.77
N TYR A 63 -7.03 2.78 8.00
CA TYR A 63 -6.76 2.86 6.57
C TYR A 63 -5.34 3.34 6.26
N ARG A 64 -4.70 4.04 7.21
CA ARG A 64 -3.29 4.44 7.08
C ARG A 64 -2.37 3.22 6.94
N LYS A 65 -2.54 2.20 7.80
CA LYS A 65 -1.75 0.95 7.73
C LYS A 65 -1.93 0.21 6.41
N THR A 66 -3.15 0.21 5.88
CA THR A 66 -3.47 -0.39 4.58
C THR A 66 -2.77 0.38 3.46
N LEU A 67 -2.88 1.71 3.44
CA LEU A 67 -2.23 2.55 2.44
C LEU A 67 -0.71 2.34 2.45
N LEU A 68 -0.07 2.38 3.61
CA LEU A 68 1.37 2.19 3.76
C LEU A 68 1.84 0.81 3.27
N SER A 69 1.05 -0.24 3.55
CA SER A 69 1.35 -1.57 3.02
C SER A 69 1.33 -1.59 1.48
N TRP A 70 0.42 -0.85 0.85
CA TRP A 70 0.38 -0.69 -0.60
C TRP A 70 1.51 0.17 -1.13
N VAL A 71 1.85 1.28 -0.47
CA VAL A 71 3.00 2.12 -0.82
C VAL A 71 4.26 1.27 -0.91
N LYS A 72 4.55 0.46 0.12
CA LYS A 72 5.68 -0.47 0.08
C LYS A 72 5.58 -1.46 -1.08
N HIS A 73 4.42 -2.10 -1.27
CA HIS A 73 4.25 -3.09 -2.33
C HIS A 73 4.53 -2.51 -3.72
N PHE A 74 4.09 -1.28 -3.98
CA PHE A 74 4.35 -0.60 -5.24
C PHE A 74 5.81 -0.17 -5.37
N HIS A 75 6.40 0.34 -4.29
CA HIS A 75 7.81 0.73 -4.27
C HIS A 75 8.77 -0.43 -4.54
N ASP A 76 8.51 -1.61 -3.96
CA ASP A 76 9.33 -2.80 -4.18
C ASP A 76 9.21 -3.35 -5.62
N LYS A 77 8.08 -3.09 -6.29
CA LYS A 77 7.71 -3.76 -7.56
C LYS A 77 7.88 -2.88 -8.78
N TYR A 78 7.71 -1.56 -8.65
CA TYR A 78 7.67 -0.62 -9.76
C TYR A 78 8.60 0.56 -9.52
N PRO A 79 9.34 1.01 -10.55
CA PRO A 79 10.19 2.18 -10.41
C PRO A 79 9.34 3.45 -10.30
N VAL A 80 9.79 4.36 -9.44
CA VAL A 80 9.28 5.74 -9.37
C VAL A 80 9.91 6.53 -10.52
N VAL A 81 9.06 7.20 -11.31
CA VAL A 81 9.48 7.97 -12.50
C VAL A 81 9.23 9.47 -12.37
N GLY A 82 8.60 9.91 -11.29
CA GLY A 82 8.32 11.32 -11.05
C GLY A 82 7.40 11.55 -9.85
N TYR A 83 6.82 12.75 -9.81
CA TYR A 83 5.92 13.20 -8.75
C TYR A 83 4.67 13.85 -9.34
N VAL A 84 3.56 13.79 -8.60
CA VAL A 84 2.29 14.41 -8.96
C VAL A 84 2.37 15.90 -8.63
N GLU A 85 2.11 16.76 -9.62
CA GLU A 85 2.33 18.21 -9.52
C GLU A 85 1.49 18.85 -8.42
N GLU A 86 0.24 18.41 -8.25
CA GLU A 86 -0.69 18.92 -7.25
C GLU A 86 -0.14 18.82 -5.83
N TYR A 87 0.63 17.76 -5.53
CA TYR A 87 1.25 17.57 -4.23
C TYR A 87 2.41 18.56 -4.00
N ILE A 88 3.10 18.96 -5.07
CA ILE A 88 4.18 19.95 -5.02
C ILE A 88 3.59 21.34 -4.85
N THR A 89 2.54 21.68 -5.60
CA THR A 89 1.88 22.99 -5.53
C THR A 89 1.17 23.23 -4.21
N ASP A 90 0.67 22.18 -3.56
CA ASP A 90 0.08 22.23 -2.22
C ASP A 90 1.12 22.51 -1.12
N GLY A 91 2.41 22.60 -1.47
CA GLY A 91 3.50 22.87 -0.52
C GLY A 91 3.77 21.71 0.45
N ARG A 92 3.39 20.49 0.07
CA ARG A 92 3.65 19.30 0.89
C ARG A 92 5.13 18.94 0.83
N ASP A 93 5.72 18.70 1.99
CA ASP A 93 7.08 18.16 2.08
C ASP A 93 7.02 16.64 1.85
N LEU A 94 7.01 16.25 0.58
CA LEU A 94 6.96 14.85 0.17
C LEU A 94 8.13 14.03 0.71
N GLU A 95 9.30 14.64 0.92
CA GLU A 95 10.46 13.94 1.47
C GLU A 95 10.29 13.64 2.96
N ALA A 96 9.79 14.60 3.74
CA ALA A 96 9.50 14.39 5.15
C ALA A 96 8.36 13.39 5.35
N GLU A 97 7.29 13.50 4.55
CA GLU A 97 6.18 12.55 4.57
C GLU A 97 6.64 11.13 4.21
N ASP A 98 7.50 10.99 3.19
CA ASP A 98 8.02 9.69 2.78
C ASP A 98 8.90 9.07 3.87
N LYS A 99 9.78 9.84 4.51
CA LYS A 99 10.61 9.36 5.63
C LYS A 99 9.74 8.85 6.78
N GLN A 100 8.70 9.60 7.13
CA GLN A 100 7.77 9.20 8.20
C GLN A 100 7.00 7.94 7.83
N ASP A 101 6.56 7.84 6.58
CA ASP A 101 5.88 6.65 6.07
C ASP A 101 6.79 5.41 6.09
N TRP A 102 8.06 5.53 5.70
CA TRP A 102 9.02 4.42 5.76
C TRP A 102 9.27 3.92 7.17
N ILE A 103 9.39 4.83 8.15
CA ILE A 103 9.51 4.46 9.57
C ILE A 103 8.30 3.62 9.99
N GLU A 104 7.09 4.08 9.67
CA GLU A 104 5.85 3.39 10.06
C GLU A 104 5.66 2.07 9.29
N ILE A 105 6.07 2.02 8.02
CA ILE A 105 6.12 0.79 7.22
C ILE A 105 7.03 -0.26 7.87
N GLU A 106 8.23 0.12 8.29
CA GLU A 106 9.16 -0.78 8.96
C GLU A 106 8.60 -1.31 10.29
N GLU A 107 7.93 -0.45 11.07
CA GLU A 107 7.26 -0.86 12.30
C GLU A 107 6.12 -1.86 12.01
N ILE A 108 5.32 -1.62 10.97
CA ILE A 108 4.26 -2.53 10.52
C ILE A 108 4.86 -3.88 10.10
N GLU A 109 5.97 -3.89 9.36
CA GLU A 109 6.63 -5.14 8.95
C GLU A 109 7.22 -5.91 10.14
N LYS A 110 7.87 -5.21 11.08
CA LYS A 110 8.35 -5.83 12.33
C LYS A 110 7.21 -6.45 13.13
N ALA A 111 6.07 -5.75 13.25
CA ALA A 111 4.89 -6.27 13.92
C ALA A 111 4.31 -7.51 13.23
N LYS A 112 4.17 -7.47 11.89
CA LYS A 112 3.72 -8.63 11.09
C LYS A 112 4.68 -9.82 11.21
N ALA A 113 5.99 -9.57 11.24
CA ALA A 113 7.00 -10.61 11.42
C ALA A 113 6.92 -11.26 12.82
N ALA A 114 6.74 -10.45 13.87
CA ALA A 114 6.57 -10.94 15.23
C ALA A 114 5.31 -11.80 15.38
N GLU A 115 4.18 -11.35 14.81
CA GLU A 115 2.93 -12.12 14.80
C GLU A 115 3.09 -13.45 14.07
N LYS A 116 3.72 -13.43 12.88
CA LYS A 116 4.01 -14.65 12.11
C LYS A 116 4.91 -15.62 12.88
N ALA A 117 5.91 -15.12 13.59
CA ALA A 117 6.80 -15.94 14.42
C ALA A 117 6.04 -16.60 15.59
N ALA A 118 5.16 -15.85 16.27
CA ALA A 118 4.32 -16.37 17.35
C ALA A 118 3.35 -17.47 16.85
N ILE A 119 2.73 -17.28 15.69
CA ILE A 119 1.87 -18.29 15.06
C ILE A 119 2.67 -19.55 14.71
N LEU A 120 3.87 -19.40 14.16
CA LEU A 120 4.73 -20.54 13.83
C LEU A 120 5.15 -21.32 15.08
N GLU A 121 5.48 -20.63 16.17
CA GLU A 121 5.82 -21.26 17.45
C GLU A 121 4.61 -22.02 18.03
N LYS A 122 3.42 -21.42 18.01
CA LYS A 122 2.17 -22.08 18.42
C LYS A 122 1.93 -23.36 17.61
N ASN A 123 2.00 -23.28 16.29
CA ASN A 123 1.83 -24.42 15.39
C ASN A 123 2.87 -25.52 15.66
N ARG A 124 4.12 -25.15 15.96
CA ARG A 124 5.19 -26.09 16.31
C ARG A 124 4.90 -26.83 17.62
N LYS A 125 4.42 -26.12 18.65
CA LYS A 125 4.03 -26.71 19.95
C LYS A 125 2.83 -27.64 19.80
N GLU A 126 1.81 -27.24 19.05
CA GLU A 126 0.62 -28.06 18.76
C GLU A 126 0.98 -29.33 17.98
N ALA A 127 1.87 -29.22 16.99
CA ALA A 127 2.36 -30.38 16.24
C ALA A 127 3.16 -31.36 17.12
N ALA A 128 3.97 -30.84 18.06
CA ALA A 128 4.69 -31.66 19.03
C ALA A 128 3.74 -32.38 20.00
N ALA A 129 2.73 -31.68 20.53
CA ALA A 129 1.73 -32.26 21.43
C ALA A 129 0.91 -33.37 20.76
N LYS A 130 0.49 -33.16 19.50
CA LYS A 130 -0.21 -34.20 18.71
C LYS A 130 0.63 -35.44 18.45
N LYS A 131 1.94 -35.29 18.22
CA LYS A 131 2.86 -36.44 18.06
C LYS A 131 3.04 -37.23 19.35
N THR A 132 3.06 -36.58 20.51
CA THR A 132 3.17 -37.26 21.80
C THR A 132 1.90 -37.98 22.21
N ALA A 133 0.71 -37.47 21.83
CA ALA A 133 -0.57 -38.11 22.14
C ALA A 133 -0.93 -39.31 21.24
N ALA A 134 -0.22 -39.51 20.12
CA ALA A 134 -0.43 -40.60 19.18
C ALA A 134 0.53 -41.79 19.37
N LYS A 135 1.35 -41.77 20.43
CA LYS A 135 2.31 -42.82 20.81
C LYS A 135 1.93 -43.39 22.16
#